data_AF-A0A838KTZ4-F1
#
_entry.id   AF-A0A838KTZ4-F1
#
_cell.length_a   1.000
_cell.length_b   1.000
_cell.length_c   1.000
_cell.angle_alpha   90.00
_cell.angle_beta   90.00
_cell.angle_gamma   90.00
#
_symmetry.space_group_name_H-M   'P 1'
#
loop_
_entity.id
_entity.type
_entity.pdbx_description
1 polymer ?
#
loop_
_entity_poly.entity_id
_entity_poly.type
_entity_poly.pdbx_seq_one_letter_code
_entity_poly.pdbx_strand_id
1 'polypeptide(L)'
;MGNLVSMFEESLGKSTGALPLYRHTMDVVKGAVSIVRFGEKKLGYDKGRSDLVVLSAFMHDIGKLNDNFQRMLRYVSEGRLEKIKSIPKIKHEAETFNVLDELPGVIENSAKAIAGAVKEETGWSISAEIFGAVPEDVWTFAVTHHGLFYVSLEEWEGYEGPQRLIRREWTTFYPREVGRRTLLDLLLRYHPLGGAVIVADLLASYAHENGKDLDSILAEHEHPGDIIENVLLPNAESIEASIRRYDPRDYSLRATLNLLLGGV
;
A
#
# COMPACT_ATOMS: atom_id res chain seq x y z
N MET A 1 -6.91 -8.67 -22.31
CA MET A 1 -6.16 -7.95 -21.27
C MET A 1 -5.84 -8.94 -20.17
N GLY A 2 -4.61 -8.94 -19.65
CA GLY A 2 -4.26 -9.74 -18.47
C GLY A 2 -5.07 -9.29 -17.26
N ASN A 3 -5.15 -10.13 -16.23
CA ASN A 3 -5.72 -9.73 -14.95
C ASN A 3 -4.62 -9.11 -14.06
N LEU A 4 -5.00 -8.45 -12.98
CA LEU A 4 -4.08 -7.70 -12.14
C LEU A 4 -3.00 -8.59 -11.50
N VAL A 5 -3.32 -9.84 -11.18
CA VAL A 5 -2.34 -10.81 -10.66
C VAL A 5 -1.24 -11.06 -11.69
N SER A 6 -1.59 -11.34 -12.95
CA SER A 6 -0.59 -11.57 -14.00
C SER A 6 0.25 -10.31 -14.26
N MET A 7 -0.37 -9.12 -14.22
CA MET A 7 0.37 -7.86 -14.36
C MET A 7 1.38 -7.65 -13.22
N PHE A 8 1.02 -8.06 -12.00
CA PHE A 8 1.92 -8.00 -10.84
C PHE A 8 3.04 -9.04 -10.92
N GLU A 9 2.78 -10.22 -11.48
CA GLU A 9 3.82 -11.25 -11.70
C GLU A 9 4.86 -10.81 -12.73
N GLU A 10 4.43 -10.11 -13.78
CA GLU A 10 5.29 -9.63 -14.88
C GLU A 10 6.04 -8.32 -14.55
N SER A 11 5.68 -7.65 -13.46
CA SER A 11 6.22 -6.35 -13.06
C SER A 11 7.20 -6.46 -11.89
N LEU A 12 8.13 -5.51 -11.77
CA LEU A 12 9.02 -5.41 -10.61
C LEU A 12 8.33 -4.62 -9.49
N GLY A 13 8.46 -5.11 -8.25
CA GLY A 13 8.01 -4.42 -7.03
C GLY A 13 9.15 -3.69 -6.31
N LYS A 14 10.34 -4.29 -6.33
CA LYS A 14 11.59 -3.70 -5.80
C LYS A 14 12.72 -3.90 -6.82
N SER A 15 13.63 -2.93 -6.88
CA SER A 15 14.84 -3.04 -7.71
C SER A 15 15.88 -3.97 -7.08
N THR A 16 15.99 -3.96 -5.75
CA THR A 16 16.85 -4.88 -4.99
C THR A 16 16.40 -6.32 -5.18
N GLY A 17 17.29 -7.15 -5.74
CA GLY A 17 17.01 -8.56 -6.01
C GLY A 17 15.98 -8.79 -7.13
N ALA A 18 15.61 -7.75 -7.89
CA ALA A 18 14.58 -7.81 -8.94
C ALA A 18 13.28 -8.49 -8.47
N LEU A 19 12.84 -8.18 -7.24
CA LEU A 19 11.68 -8.82 -6.63
C LEU A 19 10.42 -8.50 -7.45
N PRO A 20 9.66 -9.51 -7.92
CA PRO A 20 8.38 -9.30 -8.59
C PRO A 20 7.40 -8.55 -7.71
N LEU A 21 6.57 -7.71 -8.33
CA LEU A 21 5.56 -6.94 -7.63
C LEU A 21 4.58 -7.85 -6.90
N TYR A 22 4.15 -8.93 -7.55
CA TYR A 22 3.30 -9.95 -6.93
C TYR A 22 3.86 -10.47 -5.61
N ARG A 23 5.16 -10.81 -5.56
CA ARG A 23 5.78 -11.37 -4.34
C ARG A 23 5.78 -10.35 -3.21
N HIS A 24 6.21 -9.13 -3.49
CA HIS A 24 6.17 -8.04 -2.50
C HIS A 24 4.75 -7.79 -1.99
N THR A 25 3.78 -7.65 -2.90
CA THR A 25 2.38 -7.45 -2.56
C THR A 25 1.84 -8.58 -1.69
N MET A 26 2.13 -9.84 -2.00
CA MET A 26 1.66 -10.97 -1.20
C MET A 26 2.28 -10.99 0.20
N ASP A 27 3.54 -10.58 0.36
CA ASP A 27 4.15 -10.38 1.67
C ASP A 27 3.43 -9.29 2.48
N VAL A 28 3.07 -8.16 1.84
CA VAL A 28 2.23 -7.11 2.47
C VAL A 28 0.85 -7.67 2.84
N VAL A 29 0.23 -8.47 1.98
CA VAL A 29 -1.07 -9.10 2.25
C VAL A 29 -0.97 -10.07 3.44
N LYS A 30 0.09 -10.86 3.56
CA LYS A 30 0.33 -11.73 4.73
C LYS A 30 0.40 -10.92 6.03
N GLY A 31 1.17 -9.83 6.02
CA GLY A 31 1.26 -8.91 7.16
C GLY A 31 -0.11 -8.33 7.54
N ALA A 32 -0.86 -7.82 6.55
CA ALA A 32 -2.20 -7.28 6.76
C ALA A 32 -3.18 -8.34 7.29
N VAL A 33 -3.14 -9.57 6.76
CA VAL A 33 -3.97 -10.70 7.22
C VAL A 33 -3.69 -11.02 8.70
N SER A 34 -2.43 -10.98 9.13
CA SER A 34 -2.08 -11.17 10.55
C SER A 34 -2.76 -10.10 11.43
N ILE A 35 -2.68 -8.83 11.01
CA ILE A 35 -3.26 -7.70 11.74
C ILE A 35 -4.79 -7.77 11.79
N VAL A 36 -5.47 -8.06 10.67
CA VAL A 36 -6.94 -8.16 10.68
C VAL A 36 -7.45 -9.37 11.44
N ARG A 37 -6.72 -10.50 11.44
CA ARG A 37 -7.06 -11.67 12.27
C ARG A 37 -7.04 -11.32 13.75
N PHE A 38 -6.06 -10.54 14.18
CA PHE A 38 -6.04 -10.00 15.54
C PHE A 38 -7.28 -9.13 15.80
N GLY A 39 -7.59 -8.19 14.88
CA GLY A 39 -8.78 -7.33 14.97
C GLY A 39 -10.09 -8.10 15.09
N GLU A 40 -10.30 -9.14 14.28
CA GLU A 40 -11.52 -9.97 14.36
C GLU A 40 -11.59 -10.75 15.67
N LYS A 41 -10.49 -11.43 16.04
CA LYS A 41 -10.46 -12.33 17.21
C LYS A 41 -10.54 -11.59 18.54
N LYS A 42 -9.91 -10.42 18.64
CA LYS A 42 -9.70 -9.72 19.92
C LYS A 42 -10.58 -8.48 20.06
N LEU A 43 -10.95 -7.83 18.96
CA LEU A 43 -11.66 -6.55 18.96
C LEU A 43 -13.05 -6.62 18.30
N GLY A 44 -13.44 -7.77 17.74
CA GLY A 44 -14.77 -7.98 17.17
C GLY A 44 -15.00 -7.22 15.86
N TYR A 45 -13.94 -7.02 15.07
CA TYR A 45 -14.06 -6.42 13.74
C TYR A 45 -14.99 -7.21 12.83
N ASP A 46 -15.80 -6.50 12.04
CA ASP A 46 -16.59 -7.14 11.00
C ASP A 46 -15.71 -7.54 9.82
N LYS A 47 -16.09 -8.66 9.20
CA LYS A 47 -15.38 -9.23 8.06
C LYS A 47 -15.27 -8.29 6.87
N GLY A 48 -16.27 -7.42 6.64
CA GLY A 48 -16.26 -6.47 5.54
C GLY A 48 -15.11 -5.48 5.67
N ARG A 49 -14.91 -4.90 6.86
CA ARG A 49 -13.77 -4.02 7.15
C ARG A 49 -12.43 -4.74 7.02
N SER A 50 -12.32 -5.97 7.53
CA SER A 50 -11.11 -6.78 7.40
C SER A 50 -10.77 -7.04 5.93
N ASP A 51 -11.77 -7.43 5.12
CA ASP A 51 -11.60 -7.69 3.69
C ASP A 51 -11.17 -6.44 2.92
N LEU A 52 -11.65 -5.25 3.30
CA LEU A 52 -11.23 -3.98 2.72
C LEU A 52 -9.76 -3.70 2.97
N VAL A 53 -9.28 -3.92 4.20
CA VAL A 53 -7.87 -3.74 4.54
C VAL A 53 -6.98 -4.74 3.77
N VAL A 54 -7.42 -5.99 3.67
CA VAL A 54 -6.69 -7.03 2.91
C VAL A 54 -6.65 -6.70 1.42
N LEU A 55 -7.76 -6.28 0.82
CA LEU A 55 -7.77 -5.83 -0.57
C LEU A 55 -6.89 -4.58 -0.75
N SER A 56 -6.90 -3.64 0.20
CA SER A 56 -6.06 -2.45 0.16
C SER A 56 -4.57 -2.80 0.20
N ALA A 57 -4.17 -3.78 1.03
CA ALA A 57 -2.82 -4.31 1.06
C ALA A 57 -2.42 -4.93 -0.29
N PHE A 58 -3.34 -5.62 -0.96
CA PHE A 58 -3.08 -6.11 -2.32
C PHE A 58 -2.90 -4.95 -3.31
N MET A 59 -3.72 -3.91 -3.21
CA MET A 59 -3.77 -2.82 -4.18
C MET A 59 -2.76 -1.68 -3.94
N HIS A 60 -2.06 -1.67 -2.80
CA HIS A 60 -1.30 -0.48 -2.34
C HIS A 60 -0.28 0.03 -3.34
N ASP A 61 0.30 -0.87 -4.12
CA ASP A 61 1.37 -0.60 -5.06
C ASP A 61 0.93 -0.59 -6.53
N ILE A 62 -0.39 -0.55 -6.82
CA ILE A 62 -0.88 -0.64 -8.20
C ILE A 62 -0.28 0.43 -9.14
N GLY A 63 0.00 1.63 -8.62
CA GLY A 63 0.65 2.68 -9.41
C GLY A 63 2.07 2.34 -9.86
N LYS A 64 2.71 1.29 -9.32
CA LYS A 64 3.99 0.77 -9.83
C LYS A 64 3.86 0.15 -11.21
N LEU A 65 2.65 -0.19 -11.67
CA LEU A 65 2.41 -0.65 -13.04
C LEU A 65 2.65 0.44 -14.10
N ASN A 66 2.77 1.71 -13.70
CA ASN A 66 3.13 2.78 -14.61
C ASN A 66 4.46 2.48 -15.34
N ASP A 67 4.45 2.66 -16.66
CA ASP A 67 5.58 2.35 -17.54
C ASP A 67 6.89 3.07 -17.14
N ASN A 68 6.79 4.35 -16.75
CA ASN A 68 7.96 5.11 -16.33
C ASN A 68 8.51 4.59 -15.00
N PHE A 69 7.64 4.14 -14.08
CA PHE A 69 8.05 3.57 -12.80
C PHE A 69 8.74 2.23 -13.01
N GLN A 70 8.16 1.35 -13.84
CA GLN A 70 8.76 0.08 -14.20
C GLN A 70 10.11 0.25 -14.91
N ARG A 71 10.23 1.23 -15.82
CA ARG A 71 11.52 1.55 -16.46
C ARG A 71 12.57 1.99 -15.44
N MET A 72 12.18 2.81 -14.46
CA MET A 72 13.08 3.22 -13.38
C MET A 72 13.56 2.01 -12.57
N LEU A 73 12.66 1.12 -12.15
CA LEU A 73 13.03 -0.09 -11.41
C LEU A 73 13.98 -1.00 -12.20
N ARG A 74 13.70 -1.21 -13.49
CA ARG A 74 14.56 -1.99 -14.39
C ARG A 74 15.96 -1.38 -14.51
N TYR A 75 16.07 -0.06 -14.72
CA TYR A 75 17.38 0.60 -14.81
C TYR A 75 18.17 0.50 -13.51
N VAL A 76 17.53 0.61 -12.35
CA VAL A 76 18.21 0.39 -11.06
C VAL A 76 18.69 -1.07 -10.95
N SER A 77 17.82 -2.03 -11.26
CA SER A 77 18.14 -3.47 -11.19
C SER A 77 19.28 -3.87 -12.13
N GLU A 78 19.33 -3.26 -13.33
CA GLU A 78 20.39 -3.47 -14.33
C GLU A 78 21.68 -2.66 -14.05
N GLY A 79 21.73 -1.86 -12.98
CA GLY A 79 22.87 -0.99 -12.67
C GLY A 79 23.05 0.20 -13.62
N ARG A 80 22.04 0.55 -14.43
CA ARG A 80 22.04 1.63 -15.44
C ARG A 80 21.55 2.96 -14.88
N LEU A 81 22.15 3.40 -13.78
CA LEU A 81 21.72 4.60 -13.04
C LEU A 81 21.78 5.89 -13.88
N GLU A 82 22.65 5.94 -14.89
CA GLU A 82 22.77 7.06 -15.82
C GLU A 82 21.51 7.32 -16.63
N LYS A 83 20.73 6.26 -16.94
CA LYS A 83 19.49 6.35 -17.71
C LYS A 83 18.28 6.79 -16.88
N ILE A 84 18.37 6.74 -15.55
CA ILE A 84 17.28 7.20 -14.67
C ILE A 84 17.03 8.69 -14.88
N LYS A 85 18.07 9.48 -15.21
CA LYS A 85 17.96 10.92 -15.46
C LYS A 85 17.09 11.27 -16.67
N SER A 86 16.86 10.34 -17.59
CA SER A 86 16.00 10.55 -18.77
C SER A 86 14.53 10.16 -18.53
N ILE A 87 14.18 9.69 -17.33
CA ILE A 87 12.80 9.32 -16.98
C ILE A 87 12.25 10.40 -16.02
N PRO A 88 11.00 10.86 -16.21
CA PRO A 88 10.32 11.67 -15.22
C PRO A 88 10.31 10.97 -13.86
N LYS A 89 10.73 11.68 -12.81
CA LYS A 89 10.65 11.15 -11.44
C LYS A 89 9.19 11.17 -11.00
N ILE A 90 8.57 10.00 -10.96
CA ILE A 90 7.19 9.82 -10.51
C ILE A 90 7.15 9.05 -9.18
N LYS A 91 6.07 9.28 -8.43
CA LYS A 91 5.74 8.54 -7.21
C LYS A 91 4.61 7.59 -7.57
N HIS A 92 4.75 6.29 -7.28
CA HIS A 92 3.77 5.31 -7.73
C HIS A 92 2.42 5.55 -7.07
N GLU A 93 2.40 6.03 -5.83
CA GLU A 93 1.18 6.42 -5.12
C GLU A 93 0.42 7.48 -5.90
N ALA A 94 1.11 8.46 -6.49
CA ALA A 94 0.50 9.52 -7.30
C ALA A 94 -0.01 9.03 -8.67
N GLU A 95 0.51 7.90 -9.15
CA GLU A 95 0.10 7.28 -10.43
C GLU A 95 -1.05 6.28 -10.27
N THR A 96 -1.50 5.98 -9.05
CA THR A 96 -2.56 5.01 -8.78
C THR A 96 -3.82 5.26 -9.61
N PHE A 97 -4.33 6.50 -9.65
CA PHE A 97 -5.51 6.81 -10.45
C PHE A 97 -5.25 6.83 -11.96
N ASN A 98 -4.07 7.29 -12.40
CA ASN A 98 -3.71 7.25 -13.83
C ASN A 98 -3.71 5.81 -14.36
N VAL A 99 -3.13 4.87 -13.61
CA VAL A 99 -3.11 3.44 -13.97
C VAL A 99 -4.53 2.86 -14.01
N LEU A 100 -5.39 3.24 -13.07
CA LEU A 100 -6.77 2.75 -13.02
C LEU A 100 -7.63 3.30 -14.17
N ASP A 101 -7.41 4.55 -14.54
CA ASP A 101 -8.10 5.19 -15.68
C ASP A 101 -7.69 4.55 -17.01
N GLU A 102 -6.42 4.13 -17.14
CA GLU A 102 -5.93 3.38 -18.31
C GLU A 102 -6.42 1.93 -18.34
N LEU A 103 -6.83 1.37 -17.19
CA LEU A 103 -7.25 -0.02 -17.02
C LEU A 103 -8.67 -0.10 -16.41
N PRO A 104 -9.69 0.41 -17.12
CA PRO A 104 -11.05 0.48 -16.59
C PRO A 104 -11.60 -0.92 -16.28
N GLY A 105 -12.16 -1.08 -15.09
CA GLY A 105 -12.75 -2.35 -14.63
C GLY A 105 -11.73 -3.44 -14.28
N VAL A 106 -10.43 -3.14 -14.21
CA VAL A 106 -9.38 -4.15 -13.99
C VAL A 106 -9.55 -4.90 -12.67
N ILE A 107 -10.09 -4.26 -11.64
CA ILE A 107 -10.23 -4.85 -10.31
C ILE A 107 -11.37 -5.88 -10.31
N GLU A 108 -12.52 -5.48 -10.84
CA GLU A 108 -13.71 -6.30 -11.00
C GLU A 108 -13.39 -7.51 -11.87
N ASN A 109 -12.68 -7.29 -12.98
CA ASN A 109 -12.24 -8.35 -13.88
C ASN A 109 -11.20 -9.28 -13.24
N SER A 110 -10.48 -8.80 -12.22
CA SER A 110 -9.45 -9.56 -11.50
C SER A 110 -9.94 -10.17 -10.20
N ALA A 111 -11.18 -9.92 -9.78
CA ALA A 111 -11.71 -10.29 -8.46
C ALA A 111 -11.46 -11.76 -8.10
N LYS A 112 -11.77 -12.67 -9.03
CA LYS A 112 -11.57 -14.11 -8.83
C LYS A 112 -10.09 -14.49 -8.70
N ALA A 113 -9.23 -13.86 -9.49
CA ALA A 113 -7.79 -14.12 -9.46
C ALA A 113 -7.17 -13.60 -8.15
N ILE A 114 -7.52 -12.38 -7.75
CA ILE A 114 -7.05 -11.76 -6.49
C ILE A 114 -7.52 -12.59 -5.29
N ALA A 115 -8.82 -12.91 -5.21
CA ALA A 115 -9.36 -13.71 -4.12
C ALA A 115 -8.73 -15.12 -4.06
N GLY A 116 -8.46 -15.72 -5.22
CA GLY A 116 -7.75 -17.00 -5.30
C GLY A 116 -6.33 -16.91 -4.76
N ALA A 117 -5.54 -15.95 -5.24
CA ALA A 117 -4.17 -15.73 -4.81
C ALA A 117 -4.06 -15.43 -3.30
N VAL A 118 -4.92 -14.53 -2.78
CA VAL A 118 -4.95 -14.20 -1.35
C VAL A 118 -5.28 -15.44 -0.51
N LYS A 119 -6.27 -16.24 -0.93
CA LYS A 119 -6.64 -17.45 -0.22
C LYS A 119 -5.55 -18.50 -0.24
N GLU A 120 -4.87 -18.68 -1.36
CA GLU A 120 -3.79 -19.65 -1.52
C GLU A 120 -2.60 -19.31 -0.61
N GLU A 121 -2.15 -18.05 -0.63
CA GLU A 121 -0.94 -17.61 0.09
C GLU A 121 -1.16 -17.37 1.58
N THR A 122 -2.40 -17.06 2.01
CA THR A 122 -2.67 -16.64 3.40
C THR A 122 -3.77 -17.43 4.12
N GLY A 123 -4.55 -18.22 3.37
CA GLY A 123 -5.78 -18.84 3.86
C GLY A 123 -6.97 -17.87 4.03
N TRP A 124 -6.79 -16.57 3.78
CA TRP A 124 -7.85 -15.58 3.91
C TRP A 124 -8.78 -15.59 2.69
N SER A 125 -10.10 -15.64 2.93
CA SER A 125 -11.09 -15.62 1.83
C SER A 125 -11.77 -14.24 1.78
N ILE A 126 -11.42 -13.42 0.78
CA ILE A 126 -12.06 -12.12 0.55
C ILE A 126 -13.49 -12.34 0.03
N SER A 127 -14.46 -11.61 0.58
CA SER A 127 -15.86 -11.68 0.14
C SER A 127 -16.03 -11.05 -1.25
N ALA A 128 -16.79 -11.70 -2.14
CA ALA A 128 -16.99 -11.23 -3.51
C ALA A 128 -17.63 -9.82 -3.59
N GLU A 129 -18.45 -9.47 -2.61
CA GLU A 129 -19.15 -8.18 -2.50
C GLU A 129 -18.19 -6.99 -2.46
N ILE A 130 -16.98 -7.18 -1.92
CA ILE A 130 -15.95 -6.14 -1.79
C ILE A 130 -15.43 -5.66 -3.15
N PHE A 131 -15.47 -6.51 -4.18
CA PHE A 131 -15.00 -6.17 -5.51
C PHE A 131 -16.03 -5.41 -6.34
N GLY A 132 -17.33 -5.49 -6.02
CA GLY A 132 -18.40 -4.91 -6.84
C GLY A 132 -18.57 -3.40 -6.70
N ALA A 133 -18.12 -2.83 -5.59
CA ALA A 133 -18.10 -1.39 -5.35
C ALA A 133 -16.86 -1.05 -4.51
N VAL A 134 -15.68 -1.18 -5.11
CA VAL A 134 -14.39 -0.94 -4.44
C VAL A 134 -14.45 0.41 -3.71
N PRO A 135 -14.53 0.43 -2.37
CA PRO A 135 -14.80 1.67 -1.66
C PRO A 135 -13.64 2.65 -1.81
N GLU A 136 -13.95 3.95 -1.73
CA GLU A 136 -12.93 5.01 -1.70
C GLU A 136 -11.88 4.80 -0.60
N ASP A 137 -12.21 4.04 0.45
CA ASP A 137 -11.25 3.68 1.49
C ASP A 137 -10.12 2.77 0.99
N VAL A 138 -10.37 1.86 0.03
CA VAL A 138 -9.32 1.04 -0.58
C VAL A 138 -8.28 1.94 -1.26
N TRP A 139 -8.75 2.95 -1.98
CA TRP A 139 -7.87 3.95 -2.60
C TRP A 139 -7.17 4.81 -1.57
N THR A 140 -7.87 5.18 -0.50
CA THR A 140 -7.28 5.98 0.56
C THR A 140 -6.15 5.19 1.24
N PHE A 141 -6.34 3.91 1.57
CA PHE A 141 -5.28 3.06 2.10
C PHE A 141 -4.11 2.93 1.13
N ALA A 142 -4.41 2.64 -0.15
CA ALA A 142 -3.38 2.47 -1.18
C ALA A 142 -2.57 3.75 -1.43
N VAL A 143 -3.16 4.93 -1.29
CA VAL A 143 -2.46 6.20 -1.52
C VAL A 143 -1.72 6.68 -0.27
N THR A 144 -2.28 6.42 0.92
CA THR A 144 -1.73 6.91 2.19
C THR A 144 -0.65 6.00 2.80
N HIS A 145 -0.29 4.87 2.17
CA HIS A 145 0.60 3.88 2.79
C HIS A 145 2.03 4.36 3.09
N HIS A 146 2.46 5.48 2.49
CA HIS A 146 3.69 6.19 2.87
C HIS A 146 3.48 7.45 3.74
N GLY A 147 2.25 7.69 4.20
CA GLY A 147 1.88 8.76 5.15
C GLY A 147 1.80 10.18 4.58
N LEU A 148 2.22 10.40 3.33
CA LEU A 148 2.37 11.75 2.76
C LEU A 148 1.22 12.20 1.84
N PHE A 149 0.56 11.24 1.21
CA PHE A 149 -0.48 11.51 0.23
C PHE A 149 -1.87 11.33 0.83
N TYR A 150 -2.85 11.91 0.17
CA TYR A 150 -4.26 11.78 0.51
C TYR A 150 -5.11 11.84 -0.77
N VAL A 151 -6.33 11.31 -0.70
CA VAL A 151 -7.31 11.39 -1.79
C VAL A 151 -8.09 12.69 -1.64
N SER A 152 -8.01 13.55 -2.65
CA SER A 152 -8.72 14.81 -2.77
C SER A 152 -9.86 14.67 -3.76
N LEU A 153 -11.03 15.21 -3.43
CA LEU A 153 -12.18 15.34 -4.30
C LEU A 153 -12.30 16.80 -4.70
N GLU A 154 -12.12 17.09 -5.98
CA GLU A 154 -12.06 18.47 -6.47
C GLU A 154 -13.08 18.74 -7.58
N GLU A 155 -13.74 19.90 -7.52
CA GLU A 155 -14.64 20.35 -8.59
C GLU A 155 -13.87 21.07 -9.69
N TRP A 156 -14.03 20.60 -10.93
CA TRP A 156 -13.40 21.15 -12.10
C TRP A 156 -14.46 21.55 -13.12
N GLU A 157 -14.35 22.77 -13.65
CA GLU A 157 -15.19 23.24 -14.74
C GLU A 157 -15.05 22.32 -15.96
N GLY A 158 -16.18 21.91 -16.53
CA GLY A 158 -16.23 21.00 -17.68
C GLY A 158 -16.27 19.51 -17.33
N TYR A 159 -16.24 19.15 -16.05
CA TYR A 159 -16.38 17.77 -15.58
C TYR A 159 -17.71 17.56 -14.84
N GLU A 160 -18.30 16.38 -15.00
CA GLU A 160 -19.49 15.98 -14.25
C GLU A 160 -19.06 15.41 -12.88
N GLY A 161 -19.33 16.19 -11.82
CA GLY A 161 -19.03 15.82 -10.43
C GLY A 161 -17.56 15.99 -10.01
N PRO A 162 -17.27 15.80 -8.70
CA PRO A 162 -15.92 15.92 -8.17
C PRO A 162 -14.96 14.88 -8.76
N GLN A 163 -13.80 15.34 -9.19
CA GLN A 163 -12.71 14.52 -9.70
C GLN A 163 -11.84 14.02 -8.55
N ARG A 164 -11.41 12.76 -8.63
CA ARG A 164 -10.51 12.15 -7.65
C ARG A 164 -9.07 12.47 -8.04
N LEU A 165 -8.36 13.14 -7.14
CA LEU A 165 -6.96 13.52 -7.31
C LEU A 165 -6.14 13.04 -6.13
N ILE A 166 -4.86 12.77 -6.40
CA ILE A 166 -3.90 12.41 -5.36
C ILE A 166 -3.09 13.66 -5.05
N ARG A 167 -3.28 14.17 -3.83
CA ARG A 167 -2.58 15.36 -3.34
C ARG A 167 -1.54 14.97 -2.31
N ARG A 168 -0.56 15.84 -2.15
CA ARG A 168 0.51 15.73 -1.16
C ARG A 168 0.22 16.70 -0.03
N GLU A 169 0.72 16.38 1.16
CA GLU A 169 0.72 17.28 2.32
C GLU A 169 -0.71 17.68 2.70
N TRP A 170 -1.36 16.81 3.48
CA TRP A 170 -2.75 16.95 3.91
C TRP A 170 -3.05 18.20 4.75
N THR A 171 -2.04 19.02 5.09
CA THR A 171 -2.19 20.33 5.73
C THR A 171 -2.39 21.48 4.73
N THR A 172 -2.21 21.23 3.43
CA THR A 172 -2.44 22.22 2.36
C THR A 172 -3.91 22.27 1.96
N PHE A 173 -4.42 23.47 1.67
CA PHE A 173 -5.78 23.70 1.17
C PHE A 173 -5.76 24.00 -0.32
N TYR A 174 -6.59 23.28 -1.08
CA TYR A 174 -6.78 23.51 -2.53
C TYR A 174 -8.14 24.17 -2.76
N PRO A 175 -8.22 25.31 -3.48
CA PRO A 175 -9.48 26.06 -3.63
C PRO A 175 -10.64 25.30 -4.26
N ARG A 176 -10.35 24.26 -5.05
CA ARG A 176 -11.34 23.43 -5.75
C ARG A 176 -11.75 22.20 -4.95
N GLU A 177 -11.11 21.94 -3.82
CA GLU A 177 -11.35 20.76 -3.04
C GLU A 177 -12.64 20.88 -2.24
N VAL A 178 -13.54 19.93 -2.48
CA VAL A 178 -14.84 19.81 -1.80
C VAL A 178 -14.87 18.66 -0.80
N GLY A 179 -13.86 17.79 -0.80
CA GLY A 179 -13.68 16.74 0.18
C GLY A 179 -12.26 16.15 0.14
N ARG A 180 -11.83 15.56 1.24
CA ARG A 180 -10.57 14.81 1.31
C ARG A 180 -10.71 13.58 2.20
N ARG A 181 -9.93 12.55 1.90
CA ARG A 181 -9.72 11.37 2.76
C ARG A 181 -8.23 11.19 2.98
N THR A 182 -7.84 11.16 4.25
CA THR A 182 -6.46 11.16 4.73
C THR A 182 -6.15 9.91 5.54
N LEU A 183 -4.88 9.71 5.91
CA LEU A 183 -4.48 8.68 6.85
C LEU A 183 -5.22 8.83 8.20
N LEU A 184 -5.44 10.06 8.68
CA LEU A 184 -6.15 10.29 9.95
C LEU A 184 -7.58 9.72 9.90
N ASP A 185 -8.27 9.89 8.77
CA ASP A 185 -9.62 9.35 8.58
C ASP A 185 -9.61 7.82 8.64
N LEU A 186 -8.57 7.17 8.13
CA LEU A 186 -8.40 5.72 8.22
C LEU A 186 -8.08 5.30 9.65
N LEU A 187 -7.16 5.99 10.32
CA LEU A 187 -6.81 5.72 11.71
C LEU A 187 -8.03 5.80 12.62
N LEU A 188 -8.93 6.78 12.43
CA LEU A 188 -10.14 6.91 13.24
C LEU A 188 -11.22 5.90 12.85
N ARG A 189 -11.53 5.75 11.56
CA ARG A 189 -12.64 4.89 11.09
C ARG A 189 -12.34 3.40 11.20
N TYR A 190 -11.07 3.04 11.12
CA TYR A 190 -10.60 1.65 11.13
C TYR A 190 -9.76 1.32 12.37
N HIS A 191 -9.67 2.15 13.42
CA HIS A 191 -8.84 1.89 14.62
C HIS A 191 -9.04 0.49 15.26
N PRO A 192 -8.05 -0.44 15.22
CA PRO A 192 -6.62 -0.20 14.97
C PRO A 192 -6.09 -0.58 13.58
N LEU A 193 -6.93 -1.11 12.70
CA LEU A 193 -6.58 -1.50 11.34
C LEU A 193 -6.23 -0.33 10.41
N GLY A 194 -6.48 0.92 10.80
CA GLY A 194 -6.22 2.10 9.96
C GLY A 194 -4.76 2.29 9.56
N GLY A 195 -3.82 1.71 10.31
CA GLY A 195 -2.39 1.68 9.99
C GLY A 195 -1.90 0.39 9.34
N ALA A 196 -2.77 -0.61 9.15
CA ALA A 196 -2.36 -1.98 8.85
C ALA A 196 -1.55 -2.09 7.55
N VAL A 197 -1.94 -1.37 6.50
CA VAL A 197 -1.23 -1.38 5.21
C VAL A 197 0.18 -0.79 5.34
N ILE A 198 0.35 0.29 6.13
CA ILE A 198 1.66 0.90 6.40
C ILE A 198 2.55 -0.10 7.15
N VAL A 199 2.04 -0.68 8.24
CA VAL A 199 2.79 -1.63 9.07
C VAL A 199 3.20 -2.84 8.24
N ALA A 200 2.29 -3.38 7.44
CA ALA A 200 2.54 -4.56 6.63
C ALA A 200 3.57 -4.30 5.51
N ASP A 201 3.50 -3.15 4.82
CA ASP A 201 4.47 -2.79 3.78
C ASP A 201 5.87 -2.57 4.37
N LEU A 202 5.97 -1.83 5.48
CA LEU A 202 7.23 -1.63 6.19
C LEU A 202 7.84 -2.95 6.67
N LEU A 203 7.01 -3.85 7.22
CA LEU A 203 7.46 -5.15 7.69
C LEU A 203 7.95 -6.04 6.55
N ALA A 204 7.17 -6.14 5.46
CA ALA A 204 7.54 -6.92 4.29
C ALA A 204 8.84 -6.40 3.66
N SER A 205 8.96 -5.07 3.52
CA SER A 205 10.17 -4.41 3.02
C SER A 205 11.37 -4.67 3.93
N TYR A 206 11.20 -4.53 5.25
CA TYR A 206 12.24 -4.82 6.24
C TYR A 206 12.70 -6.28 6.17
N ALA A 207 11.77 -7.23 6.10
CA ALA A 207 12.07 -8.65 6.03
C ALA A 207 12.89 -8.98 4.77
N HIS A 208 12.43 -8.51 3.60
CA HIS A 208 13.14 -8.70 2.33
C HIS A 208 14.55 -8.10 2.34
N GLU A 209 14.68 -6.84 2.75
CA GLU A 209 15.97 -6.14 2.72
C GLU A 209 17.01 -6.73 3.69
N ASN A 210 16.56 -7.41 4.75
CA ASN A 210 17.43 -8.05 5.73
C ASN A 210 17.50 -9.58 5.57
N GLY A 211 16.92 -10.15 4.51
CA GLY A 211 16.89 -11.59 4.28
C GLY A 211 16.22 -12.38 5.41
N LYS A 212 15.24 -11.79 6.09
CA LYS A 212 14.49 -12.43 7.17
C LYS A 212 13.25 -13.14 6.62
N ASP A 213 12.87 -14.22 7.29
CA ASP A 213 11.62 -14.90 7.00
C ASP A 213 10.44 -14.14 7.64
N LEU A 214 9.56 -13.59 6.79
CA LEU A 214 8.40 -12.85 7.22
C LEU A 214 7.43 -13.71 8.04
N ASP A 215 7.23 -14.97 7.63
CA ASP A 215 6.28 -15.86 8.29
C ASP A 215 6.73 -16.19 9.73
N SER A 216 8.04 -16.37 9.94
CA SER A 216 8.63 -16.50 11.28
C SER A 216 8.42 -15.24 12.13
N ILE A 217 8.65 -14.04 11.59
CA ILE A 217 8.44 -12.79 12.35
C ILE A 217 6.96 -12.66 12.76
N LEU A 218 6.03 -12.91 11.84
CA LEU A 218 4.60 -12.83 12.12
C LEU A 218 4.16 -13.88 13.17
N ALA A 219 4.75 -15.07 13.16
CA ALA A 219 4.44 -16.12 14.14
C ALA A 219 4.91 -15.78 15.56
N GLU A 220 5.98 -15.00 15.70
CA GLU A 220 6.52 -14.58 17.00
C GLU A 220 5.73 -13.45 17.68
N HIS A 221 4.85 -12.75 16.94
CA HIS A 221 4.20 -11.52 17.40
C HIS A 221 2.66 -11.64 17.26
N GLU A 222 1.96 -11.98 18.34
CA GLU A 222 0.48 -12.10 18.31
C GLU A 222 -0.19 -10.72 18.23
N HIS A 223 0.37 -9.68 18.86
CA HIS A 223 -0.19 -8.33 18.83
C HIS A 223 0.46 -7.48 17.73
N PRO A 224 -0.30 -6.77 16.87
CA PRO A 224 0.27 -5.88 15.87
C PRO A 224 1.18 -4.79 16.46
N GLY A 225 0.88 -4.36 17.69
CA GLY A 225 1.70 -3.42 18.46
C GLY A 225 3.11 -3.95 18.73
N ASP A 226 3.25 -5.26 18.97
CA ASP A 226 4.55 -5.90 19.19
C ASP A 226 5.43 -5.81 17.93
N ILE A 227 4.83 -5.93 16.73
CA ILE A 227 5.56 -5.75 15.46
C ILE A 227 6.11 -4.33 15.37
N ILE A 228 5.29 -3.33 15.73
CA ILE A 228 5.72 -1.94 15.72
C ILE A 228 6.82 -1.70 16.76
N GLU A 229 6.62 -2.13 18.00
CA GLU A 229 7.51 -1.88 19.14
C GLU A 229 8.82 -2.66 19.08
N ASN A 230 8.79 -3.93 18.68
CA ASN A 230 9.93 -4.82 18.77
C ASN A 230 10.67 -4.98 17.42
N VAL A 231 10.01 -4.70 16.30
CA VAL A 231 10.61 -4.86 14.96
C VAL A 231 10.80 -3.50 14.28
N LEU A 232 9.74 -2.72 14.07
CA LEU A 232 9.82 -1.53 13.22
C LEU A 232 10.49 -0.33 13.92
N LEU A 233 10.08 0.01 15.15
CA LEU A 233 10.61 1.16 15.89
C LEU A 233 12.11 1.08 16.18
N PRO A 234 12.66 -0.06 16.63
CA PRO A 234 14.10 -0.21 16.87
C PRO A 234 14.92 -0.06 15.58
N ASN A 235 14.32 -0.39 14.43
CA ASN A 235 14.97 -0.35 13.12
C ASN A 235 14.56 0.88 12.28
N ALA A 236 13.78 1.82 12.83
CA ALA A 236 13.17 2.91 12.07
C ALA A 236 14.21 3.77 11.32
N GLU A 237 15.34 4.09 11.94
CA GLU A 237 16.42 4.87 11.29
C GLU A 237 17.05 4.12 10.12
N SER A 238 17.25 2.81 10.25
CA SER A 238 17.79 1.97 9.17
C SER A 238 16.80 1.82 8.02
N ILE A 239 15.52 1.61 8.33
CA ILE A 239 14.45 1.51 7.33
C ILE A 239 14.33 2.84 6.58
N GLU A 240 14.31 3.96 7.30
CA GLU A 240 14.22 5.28 6.67
C GLU A 240 15.46 5.60 5.83
N ALA A 241 16.67 5.22 6.28
CA ALA A 241 17.88 5.34 5.47
C ALA A 241 17.82 4.52 4.18
N SER A 242 17.19 3.34 4.20
CA SER A 242 16.98 2.51 3.01
C SER A 242 16.02 3.19 2.02
N ILE A 243 14.88 3.70 2.51
CA ILE A 243 13.92 4.48 1.71
C ILE A 243 14.62 5.71 1.10
N ARG A 244 15.49 6.38 1.88
CA ARG A 244 16.23 7.58 1.45
C ARG A 244 17.18 7.37 0.27
N ARG A 245 17.58 6.13 -0.02
CA ARG A 245 18.38 5.80 -1.21
C ARG A 245 17.63 6.08 -2.51
N TYR A 246 16.31 5.95 -2.49
CA TYR A 246 15.43 6.16 -3.64
C TYR A 246 14.63 7.47 -3.51
N ASP A 247 14.46 7.96 -2.29
CA ASP A 247 13.78 9.22 -2.00
C ASP A 247 14.44 9.98 -0.84
N PRO A 248 15.28 11.01 -1.10
CA PRO A 248 16.11 11.67 -0.08
C PRO A 248 15.34 12.46 0.99
N ARG A 249 14.01 12.41 1.00
CA ARG A 249 13.15 13.16 1.93
C ARG A 249 13.07 12.52 3.31
N ASP A 250 12.74 13.34 4.30
CA ASP A 250 12.42 12.90 5.65
C ASP A 250 10.97 12.42 5.69
N TYR A 251 10.77 11.17 6.07
CA TYR A 251 9.45 10.54 6.20
C TYR A 251 8.95 10.57 7.65
N SER A 252 9.79 11.02 8.57
CA SER A 252 9.52 11.04 10.00
C SER A 252 9.00 9.69 10.48
N LEU A 253 9.63 8.60 9.99
CA LEU A 253 9.11 7.25 10.10
C LEU A 253 8.87 6.86 11.57
N ARG A 254 9.80 7.21 12.46
CA ARG A 254 9.64 6.98 13.90
C ARG A 254 8.40 7.68 14.46
N ALA A 255 8.09 8.90 14.03
CA ALA A 255 6.89 9.62 14.48
C ALA A 255 5.62 8.95 13.93
N THR A 256 5.62 8.52 12.67
CA THR A 256 4.52 7.75 12.07
C THR A 256 4.30 6.45 12.82
N LEU A 257 5.36 5.67 13.12
CA LEU A 257 5.25 4.42 13.88
C LEU A 257 4.72 4.65 15.30
N ASN A 258 5.13 5.72 16.00
CA ASN A 258 4.59 6.07 17.31
C ASN A 258 3.10 6.44 17.24
N LEU A 259 2.68 7.16 16.20
CA LEU A 259 1.27 7.47 15.97
C LEU A 259 0.46 6.18 15.74
N LEU A 260 0.98 5.26 14.92
CA LEU A 260 0.34 3.96 14.68
C LEU A 260 0.28 3.12 15.95
N LEU A 261 1.36 3.07 16.73
CA LEU A 261 1.40 2.32 17.99
C LEU A 261 0.38 2.84 19.00
N GLY A 262 0.19 4.16 19.11
CA GLY A 262 -0.85 4.74 19.97
C GLY A 262 -2.28 4.42 19.52
N GLY A 263 -2.46 3.99 18.28
CA GLY A 263 -3.72 3.55 17.71
C GLY A 263 -3.83 2.04 17.54
N VAL A 264 -2.98 1.23 18.19
CA VAL A 264 -3.01 -0.25 18.14
C VAL A 264 -3.18 -0.83 19.53
#